data_AF-B8BHL5-F1
#
_entry.id   AF-B8BHL5-F1
#
_cell.length_a   1.000
_cell.length_b   1.000
_cell.length_c   1.000
_cell.angle_alpha   90.00
_cell.angle_beta   90.00
_cell.angle_gamma   90.00
#
_symmetry.space_group_name_H-M   'P 1'
#
loop_
_entity.id
_entity.type
_entity.pdbx_description
1 polymer ?
#
loop_
_entity_poly.entity_id
_entity_poly.type
_entity_poly.pdbx_seq_one_letter_code
_entity_poly.pdbx_strand_id
1 'polypeptide(L)' 'MVAALSTEWFAGGRRCHRKVRITGGGGAVEATVVDECDSRRGCKDDVVDSSPAVWRALGLDTDAGEVRVTWTDA' A
#
# COMPACT_ATOMS: atom_id res chain seq x y z
N MET A 1 1.93 10.33 -3.73
CA MET A 1 1.27 9.00 -3.64
C MET A 1 1.44 8.51 -2.23
N VAL A 2 0.37 8.03 -1.62
CA VAL A 2 0.38 7.61 -0.22
C VAL A 2 -0.24 6.22 -0.07
N ALA A 3 0.17 5.52 0.98
CA ALA A 3 -0.34 4.21 1.34
C ALA A 3 -0.51 4.08 2.87
N ALA A 4 -1.39 3.16 3.27
CA ALA A 4 -1.47 2.59 4.60
C ALA A 4 -1.01 1.13 4.53
N LEU A 5 -0.37 0.66 5.59
CA LEU A 5 0.08 -0.73 5.69
C LEU A 5 -0.74 -1.46 6.75
N SER A 6 -0.96 -2.77 6.57
CA SER A 6 -1.52 -3.62 7.61
C SER A 6 -0.71 -3.52 8.91
N THR A 7 -1.34 -3.77 10.06
CA THR A 7 -0.77 -3.55 11.40
C THR A 7 0.65 -4.11 11.58
N GLU A 8 0.91 -5.35 11.18
CA GLU A 8 2.25 -5.96 11.27
C GLU A 8 3.27 -5.21 10.40
N TRP A 9 2.88 -4.82 9.19
CA TRP A 9 3.76 -4.12 8.25
C TRP A 9 3.98 -2.65 8.62
N PHE A 10 2.96 -1.96 9.12
CA PHE A 10 3.09 -0.62 9.70
C PHE A 10 4.05 -0.61 10.89
N ALA A 11 4.11 -1.72 11.62
CA ALA A 11 5.09 -2.03 12.66
C ALA A 11 5.13 -0.96 13.76
N GLY A 12 3.96 -0.54 14.24
CA GLY A 12 3.82 0.49 15.28
C GLY A 12 4.37 1.85 14.86
N GLY A 13 4.25 2.20 13.57
CA GLY A 13 4.70 3.47 13.00
C GLY A 13 6.16 3.51 12.59
N ARG A 14 6.92 2.40 12.70
CA ARG A 14 8.32 2.34 12.24
C ARG A 14 8.48 2.65 10.75
N ARG A 15 7.44 2.38 9.94
CA ARG A 15 7.41 2.71 8.52
C ARG A 15 6.69 4.02 8.20
N CYS A 16 6.14 4.73 9.20
CA CYS A 16 5.46 6.01 8.97
C CYS A 16 6.42 7.02 8.33
N HIS A 17 5.92 7.74 7.32
CA HIS A 17 6.67 8.67 6.47
C HIS A 17 7.86 8.06 5.70
N ARG A 18 8.04 6.73 5.73
CA ARG A 18 8.98 6.02 4.86
C ARG A 18 8.33 5.71 3.52
N LYS A 19 9.16 5.51 2.51
CA LYS A 19 8.69 5.10 1.19
C LYS A 19 8.69 3.58 1.09
N VAL A 20 7.70 3.07 0.39
CA VAL A 20 7.63 1.68 -0.06
C VAL A 20 7.52 1.66 -1.57
N ARG A 21 8.14 0.67 -2.20
CA ARG A 21 8.01 0.40 -3.63
C ARG A 21 6.94 -0.66 -3.83
N ILE A 22 5.84 -0.30 -4.48
CA ILE A 22 4.73 -1.19 -4.82
C ILE A 22 4.89 -1.62 -6.28
N THR A 23 4.83 -2.91 -6.56
CA THR A 23 4.99 -3.49 -7.90
C THR A 23 3.72 -4.26 -8.28
N GLY A 24 3.15 -3.93 -9.45
CA GLY A 24 1.88 -4.46 -9.95
C GLY A 24 1.49 -3.80 -11.27
N GLY A 25 0.45 -4.31 -11.94
CA GLY A 25 -0.07 -3.68 -13.18
C GLY A 25 0.94 -3.56 -14.33
N GLY A 26 2.06 -4.29 -14.28
CA GLY A 26 3.15 -4.19 -15.27
C GLY A 26 4.22 -3.13 -14.95
N GLY A 27 4.16 -2.47 -13.79
CA GLY A 27 5.10 -1.45 -13.37
C GLY A 27 5.39 -1.45 -11.87
N ALA A 28 6.06 -0.39 -11.41
CA ALA A 28 6.34 -0.18 -10.00
C ALA A 28 6.30 1.32 -9.67
N VAL A 29 5.88 1.64 -8.45
CA VAL A 29 5.72 3.02 -8.00
C VAL A 29 6.11 3.16 -6.53
N GLU A 30 6.65 4.32 -6.15
CA GLU A 30 6.91 4.65 -4.75
C GLU A 30 5.71 5.36 -4.12
N ALA A 31 5.34 4.93 -2.91
CA ALA A 31 4.33 5.58 -2.09
C ALA A 31 4.88 5.85 -0.69
N THR A 32 4.50 6.98 -0.10
CA THR A 32 4.82 7.30 1.29
C THR A 32 3.78 6.66 2.20
N VAL A 33 4.23 5.91 3.20
CA VAL A 33 3.34 5.36 4.23
C VAL A 33 2.89 6.50 5.14
N VAL A 34 1.59 6.67 5.31
CA VAL A 34 1.01 7.75 6.13
C VAL A 34 0.01 7.26 7.17
N ASP A 35 -0.39 5.99 7.12
CA ASP A 35 -1.40 5.46 8.02
C ASP A 35 -1.25 3.93 8.24
N GLU A 36 -2.02 3.42 9.19
CA GLU A 36 -2.20 2.00 9.47
C GLU A 36 -3.57 1.54 8.98
N CYS A 37 -3.62 0.46 8.21
CA CYS A 37 -4.85 -0.29 8.01
C CYS A 37 -4.97 -1.28 9.18
N ASP A 38 -5.68 -0.89 10.25
CA ASP A 38 -5.73 -1.66 11.51
C ASP A 38 -6.42 -3.02 11.28
N SER A 39 -5.61 -4.09 11.23
CA SER A 39 -6.10 -5.45 10.99
C SER A 39 -6.82 -6.06 12.19
N ARG A 40 -6.70 -5.43 13.36
CA ARG A 40 -7.49 -5.77 14.55
C ARG A 40 -8.91 -5.19 14.47
N ARG A 41 -9.16 -4.28 13.52
CA ARG A 41 -10.43 -3.56 13.35
C ARG A 41 -11.00 -3.67 11.94
N GLY A 42 -10.70 -4.77 11.24
CA GLY A 42 -11.38 -5.15 10.00
C GLY A 42 -10.55 -5.08 8.72
N CYS A 43 -9.34 -4.51 8.74
CA CYS A 43 -8.41 -4.68 7.63
C CYS A 43 -7.88 -6.13 7.57
N LYS A 44 -7.47 -6.58 6.38
CA LYS A 44 -6.72 -7.84 6.24
C LYS A 44 -5.26 -7.64 6.66
N ASP A 45 -4.59 -8.74 7.01
CA ASP A 45 -3.22 -8.72 7.51
C ASP A 45 -2.14 -8.51 6.43
N ASP A 46 -2.51 -8.63 5.15
CA ASP A 46 -1.60 -8.59 3.99
C ASP A 46 -1.95 -7.50 2.96
N VAL A 47 -2.42 -6.34 3.45
CA VAL A 47 -2.89 -5.23 2.62
C VAL A 47 -1.93 -4.05 2.60
N VAL A 48 -1.70 -3.53 1.39
CA VAL A 48 -1.24 -2.16 1.14
C VAL A 48 -2.44 -1.37 0.63
N ASP A 49 -3.10 -0.62 1.51
CA ASP A 49 -4.20 0.25 1.11
C ASP A 49 -3.61 1.54 0.54
N SER A 50 -4.07 2.00 -0.61
CA SER A 50 -3.35 3.06 -1.34
C SER A 50 -4.27 4.05 -2.03
N SER A 51 -3.78 5.29 -2.13
CA SER A 51 -4.51 6.35 -2.82
C SER A 51 -4.76 5.99 -4.30
N PRO A 52 -5.84 6.51 -4.93
CA PRO A 52 -6.10 6.33 -6.37
C PRO A 52 -4.97 6.80 -7.30
N ALA A 53 -4.03 7.60 -6.80
CA ALA A 53 -2.83 7.99 -7.55
C ALA A 53 -1.85 6.81 -7.75
N VAL A 54 -1.74 5.90 -6.78
CA VAL A 54 -0.90 4.68 -6.88
C VAL A 54 -1.46 3.75 -7.95
N TRP A 55 -2.77 3.50 -7.92
CA TRP A 55 -3.48 2.70 -8.92
C TRP A 55 -3.25 3.23 -10.34
N ARG A 56 -3.50 4.54 -10.56
CA ARG A 56 -3.27 5.18 -11.86
C ARG A 56 -1.82 5.11 -12.33
N ALA A 57 -0.86 5.27 -11.43
CA ALA A 57 0.56 5.17 -11.78
C ALA A 57 1.00 3.75 -12.15
N LEU A 58 0.34 2.73 -11.58
CA LEU A 58 0.54 1.33 -11.94
C LEU A 58 -0.28 0.89 -13.16
N GLY A 59 -1.10 1.77 -13.74
CA GLY A 59 -2.00 1.42 -14.85
C GLY A 59 -3.12 0.45 -14.45
N LEU A 60 -3.51 0.46 -13.17
CA LEU A 60 -4.56 -0.40 -12.62
C LEU A 60 -5.91 0.32 -12.63
N ASP A 61 -6.97 -0.45 -12.85
CA ASP A 61 -8.35 0.01 -12.74
C ASP A 61 -8.77 0.11 -11.27
N THR A 62 -9.18 1.31 -10.83
CA THR A 62 -9.63 1.55 -9.45
C THR A 62 -10.95 0.86 -9.13
N ASP A 63 -11.76 0.51 -10.12
CA ASP A 63 -13.05 -0.16 -9.91
C ASP A 63 -12.90 -1.67 -9.66
N ALA A 64 -11.70 -2.23 -9.84
CA ALA A 64 -11.39 -3.62 -9.52
C ALA A 64 -11.44 -3.91 -8.00
N GLY A 65 -11.33 -2.87 -7.16
CA GLY A 65 -11.37 -2.97 -5.70
C GLY A 65 -10.07 -3.47 -5.08
N GLU A 66 -9.62 -4.68 -5.44
CA GLU A 66 -8.39 -5.28 -4.92
C GLU A 66 -7.62 -6.00 -6.02
N VAL A 67 -6.28 -5.87 -6.02
CA VAL A 67 -5.39 -6.63 -6.91
C VAL A 67 -4.18 -7.14 -6.15
N ARG A 68 -3.58 -8.23 -6.64
CA ARG A 68 -2.32 -8.73 -6.08
C ARG A 68 -1.16 -7.85 -6.52
N VAL A 69 -0.34 -7.46 -5.55
CA VAL A 69 0.89 -6.70 -5.73
C VAL A 69 2.00 -7.33 -4.89
N THR A 70 3.23 -6.94 -5.16
CA THR A 70 4.34 -7.11 -4.21
C THR A 70 4.80 -5.73 -3.75
N TRP A 71 5.40 -5.65 -2.56
CA TRP A 71 5.99 -4.41 -2.10
C TRP A 71 7.28 -4.68 -1.33
N THR A 72 8.15 -3.67 -1.31
CA THR A 72 9.38 -3.67 -0.50
C THR A 72 9.56 -2.31 0.14
N ASP A 73 10.35 -2.24 1.21
CA ASP A 73 10.95 -0.98 1.63
C ASP A 73 11.75 -0.41 0.44
N ALA A 74 11.67 0.92 0.22
CA ALA A 74 12.34 1.61 -0.88
C ALA A 74 13.75 2.10 -0.50
#